data_AF-A0A3D2MMV0-F1
#
_entry.id   AF-A0A3D2MMV0-F1
#
_cell.length_a   1.000
_cell.length_b   1.000
_cell.length_c   1.000
_cell.angle_alpha   90.00
_cell.angle_beta   90.00
_cell.angle_gamma   90.00
#
_symmetry.space_group_name_H-M   'P 1'
#
loop_
_entity.id
_entity.type
_entity.pdbx_description
1 polymer ?
#
loop_
_entity_poly.entity_id
_entity_poly.type
_entity_poly.pdbx_seq_one_letter_code
_entity_poly.pdbx_strand_id
1 'polypeptide(L)'
;MSSIVVTVLTFSLSSTNTFSDATLGEIRFSILSMTVLLSLWMGAWLWLAKRTRELPVLAWMFLACVLACCYAFNFSQGGYTLALTGVALLYHMLNRFAGRLLQPFGRLGLYMDQIALLLVCLVPFISSFLLTQQLFYTALNIPLEIASPLYVHADWDAIVELIVVGIGCVIIVSMSLLRANQHGMLEGTHTSWRWLLLPGGFLLNWEFSTLVLALNFDAVWYFTGLTLAMVIIAVVVRGRFGAYWAEPVDVIVLGDMLLALCLSLNKGADLVSALLLGFAALAYSVVLYQRRQHWLFLSLLLAILALPILLFARPYIALLMGIVLPLAAVVIRRILAKKQQSVSEEIAVKPGREAIWEWPLITVGLLYGVAAALFDVTVSQYGNIPQSIVSNWSGVTFPVALELAALSLAWYLSAVLVRVKWWLLPVIGFAAGAVLLPSNPFWVLAGVTLAAALLAFGVSRRFDRTWASPLYLVALLSAVMTGVAGYQNQGQLNAASWILLFFALFAYAIGLAEDLEPCLWLLPVFTAWSLLDAARLGDLYRPPTIALVFAGVGMVIGLLKLVPMP
;
A
#
# COMPACT_ATOMS: atom_id res chain seq x y z
N MET A 1 -30.74 23.31 43.50
CA MET A 1 -30.19 22.05 42.96
C MET A 1 -30.25 20.90 43.98
N SER A 2 -29.99 21.09 45.29
CA SER A 2 -30.07 19.98 46.27
C SER A 2 -31.49 19.58 46.70
N SER A 3 -32.47 20.49 46.76
CA SER A 3 -33.83 20.12 47.19
C SER A 3 -34.64 19.37 46.13
N ILE A 4 -34.37 19.61 44.84
CA ILE A 4 -35.05 18.93 43.71
C ILE A 4 -34.56 17.48 43.58
N VAL A 5 -33.28 17.24 43.83
CA VAL A 5 -32.70 15.89 43.81
C VAL A 5 -33.21 15.07 44.99
N VAL A 6 -33.39 15.69 46.17
CA VAL A 6 -33.98 15.03 47.34
C VAL A 6 -35.47 14.76 47.15
N THR A 7 -36.25 15.65 46.53
CA THR A 7 -37.68 15.39 46.26
C THR A 7 -37.89 14.34 45.18
N VAL A 8 -37.02 14.22 44.18
CA VAL A 8 -37.10 13.15 43.17
C VAL A 8 -36.66 11.79 43.77
N LEU A 9 -35.65 11.78 44.65
CA LEU A 9 -35.23 10.57 45.36
C LEU A 9 -36.25 10.09 46.40
N THR A 10 -36.95 11.00 47.11
CA THR A 10 -38.01 10.60 48.05
C THR A 10 -39.29 10.15 47.35
N PHE A 11 -39.60 10.67 46.15
CA PHE A 11 -40.74 10.19 45.35
C PHE A 11 -40.51 8.79 44.77
N SER A 12 -39.26 8.44 44.47
CA SER A 12 -38.86 7.11 43.99
C SER A 12 -38.89 6.02 45.06
N LEU A 13 -38.79 6.36 46.34
CA LEU A 13 -38.70 5.40 47.46
C LEU A 13 -40.03 5.20 48.22
N SER A 14 -41.02 6.07 48.02
CA SER A 14 -42.30 6.03 48.74
C SER A 14 -43.50 5.49 47.95
N SER A 15 -43.35 5.18 46.65
CA SER A 15 -44.48 4.94 45.74
C SER A 15 -44.61 3.49 45.26
N THR A 16 -44.25 2.51 46.10
CA THR A 16 -44.29 1.08 45.72
C THR A 16 -45.69 0.50 45.53
N ASN A 17 -46.79 1.18 45.89
CA ASN A 17 -48.14 0.59 45.82
C ASN A 17 -49.23 1.42 45.10
N THR A 18 -48.91 2.54 44.43
CA THR A 18 -49.93 3.34 43.69
C THR A 18 -49.59 3.62 42.22
N PHE A 19 -48.36 3.34 41.78
CA PHE A 19 -47.97 3.42 40.36
C PHE A 19 -48.09 2.07 39.62
N SER A 20 -48.49 0.99 40.30
CA SER A 20 -48.59 -0.35 39.71
C SER A 20 -49.83 -0.56 38.84
N ASP A 21 -50.85 0.30 38.94
CA ASP A 21 -52.13 0.15 38.23
C ASP A 21 -52.30 1.10 37.02
N ALA A 22 -51.37 2.03 36.80
CA ALA A 22 -51.37 2.87 35.61
C ALA A 22 -50.95 2.03 34.40
N THR A 23 -51.80 1.95 33.37
CA THR A 23 -51.44 1.24 32.16
C THR A 23 -50.20 1.89 31.53
N LEU A 24 -49.26 1.08 31.02
CA LEU A 24 -48.01 1.58 30.43
C LEU A 24 -48.25 2.67 29.34
N GLY A 25 -49.44 2.65 28.71
CA GLY A 25 -49.92 3.66 27.77
C GLY A 25 -50.25 5.02 28.39
N GLU A 26 -50.83 5.06 29.59
CA GLU A 26 -51.13 6.32 30.31
C GLU A 26 -49.86 7.05 30.73
N ILE A 27 -48.84 6.31 31.20
CA ILE A 27 -47.53 6.87 31.56
C ILE A 27 -46.87 7.48 30.31
N ARG A 28 -46.87 6.73 29.20
CA ARG A 28 -46.37 7.13 27.88
C ARG A 28 -47.03 8.42 27.37
N PHE A 29 -48.36 8.51 27.44
CA PHE A 29 -49.10 9.69 27.00
C PHE A 29 -48.91 10.89 27.94
N SER A 30 -48.81 10.66 29.26
CA SER A 30 -48.50 11.70 30.24
C SER A 30 -47.16 12.37 29.96
N ILE A 31 -46.11 11.59 29.65
CA ILE A 31 -44.78 12.12 29.28
C ILE A 31 -44.87 13.01 28.03
N LEU A 32 -45.60 12.59 27.00
CA LEU A 32 -45.85 13.42 25.81
C LEU A 32 -46.58 14.72 26.18
N SER A 33 -47.66 14.65 26.95
CA SER A 33 -48.44 15.84 27.31
C SER A 33 -47.58 16.85 28.09
N MET A 34 -46.77 16.39 29.05
CA MET A 34 -45.91 17.24 29.86
C MET A 34 -44.77 17.86 29.04
N THR A 35 -44.15 17.10 28.14
CA THR A 35 -43.07 17.61 27.28
C THR A 35 -43.57 18.66 26.29
N VAL A 36 -44.74 18.46 25.69
CA VAL A 36 -45.38 19.45 24.80
C VAL A 36 -45.76 20.72 25.57
N LEU A 37 -46.34 20.58 26.75
CA LEU A 37 -46.77 21.72 27.57
C LEU A 37 -45.57 22.54 28.05
N LEU A 38 -44.47 21.87 28.39
CA LEU A 38 -43.20 22.51 28.76
C LEU A 38 -42.56 23.23 27.56
N SER A 39 -42.62 22.63 26.36
CA SER A 39 -42.14 23.26 25.11
C SER A 39 -42.94 24.53 24.78
N LEU A 40 -44.27 24.48 24.88
CA LEU A 40 -45.15 25.65 24.67
C LEU A 40 -44.90 26.74 25.70
N TRP A 41 -44.77 26.37 26.98
CA TRP A 41 -44.50 27.31 28.06
C TRP A 41 -43.14 27.99 27.92
N MET A 42 -42.08 27.22 27.62
CA MET A 42 -40.74 27.76 27.36
C MET A 42 -40.73 28.66 26.12
N GLY A 43 -41.45 28.29 25.06
CA GLY A 43 -41.59 29.12 23.86
C GLY A 43 -42.27 30.45 24.13
N ALA A 44 -43.39 30.44 24.85
CA ALA A 44 -44.10 31.65 25.26
C ALA A 44 -43.25 32.53 26.18
N TRP A 45 -42.52 31.94 27.12
CA TRP A 45 -41.62 32.65 28.03
C TRP A 45 -40.47 33.33 27.29
N LEU A 46 -39.78 32.61 26.40
CA LEU A 46 -38.68 33.16 25.59
C LEU A 46 -39.16 34.29 24.67
N TRP A 47 -40.35 34.16 24.10
CA TRP A 47 -40.96 35.18 23.26
C TRP A 47 -41.31 36.45 24.05
N LEU A 48 -41.97 36.31 25.21
CA LEU A 48 -42.32 37.42 26.09
C LEU A 48 -41.08 38.12 26.68
N ALA A 49 -40.06 37.35 27.05
CA ALA A 49 -38.81 37.86 27.60
C ALA A 49 -37.85 38.45 26.53
N LYS A 50 -38.21 38.36 25.24
CA LYS A 50 -37.38 38.78 24.09
C LYS A 50 -35.95 38.21 24.12
N ARG A 51 -35.75 37.03 24.75
CA ARG A 51 -34.43 36.38 24.90
C ARG A 51 -34.08 35.55 23.66
N THR A 52 -33.59 36.22 22.63
CA THR A 52 -33.21 35.58 21.36
C THR A 52 -31.97 34.69 21.46
N ARG A 53 -31.11 34.89 22.47
CA ARG A 53 -29.90 34.06 22.66
C ARG A 53 -30.18 32.64 23.17
N GLU A 54 -31.33 32.41 23.81
CA GLU A 54 -31.69 31.11 24.41
C GLU A 54 -32.63 30.28 23.51
N LEU A 55 -32.96 30.77 22.31
CA LEU A 55 -33.69 30.03 21.28
C LEU A 55 -33.16 28.63 20.91
N PRO A 56 -31.86 28.29 20.97
CA PRO A 56 -31.43 26.90 20.71
C PRO A 56 -32.03 25.88 21.67
N VAL A 57 -32.47 26.28 22.87
CA VAL A 57 -33.17 25.37 23.80
C VAL A 57 -34.49 24.88 23.20
N LEU A 58 -35.15 25.71 22.39
CA LEU A 58 -36.40 25.37 21.74
C LEU A 58 -36.24 24.26 20.68
N ALA A 59 -35.08 24.21 20.01
CA ALA A 59 -34.76 23.12 19.08
C ALA A 59 -34.56 21.78 19.80
N TRP A 60 -33.96 21.77 20.99
CA TRP A 60 -33.87 20.57 21.81
C TRP A 60 -35.23 20.15 22.39
N MET A 61 -36.07 21.11 22.78
CA MET A 61 -37.43 20.84 23.26
C MET A 61 -38.32 20.25 22.16
N PHE A 62 -38.21 20.74 20.93
CA PHE A 62 -38.91 20.17 19.78
C PHE A 62 -38.49 18.72 19.52
N LEU A 63 -37.18 18.45 19.53
CA LEU A 63 -36.67 17.07 19.41
C LEU A 63 -37.21 16.16 20.53
N ALA A 64 -37.25 16.65 21.77
CA ALA A 64 -37.80 15.91 22.91
C ALA A 64 -39.30 15.62 22.75
N CYS A 65 -40.08 16.56 22.18
CA CYS A 65 -41.49 16.33 21.86
C CYS A 65 -41.67 15.25 20.80
N VAL A 66 -40.84 15.25 19.75
CA VAL A 66 -40.87 14.21 18.70
C VAL A 66 -40.53 12.84 19.28
N LEU A 67 -39.49 12.74 20.12
CA LEU A 67 -39.13 11.50 20.81
C LEU A 67 -40.23 11.02 21.76
N ALA A 68 -40.83 11.92 22.53
CA ALA A 68 -41.96 11.60 23.40
C ALA A 68 -43.19 11.13 22.59
N CYS A 69 -43.36 11.63 21.37
CA CYS A 69 -44.40 11.18 20.43
C CYS A 69 -44.15 9.76 19.96
N CYS A 70 -42.93 9.45 19.49
CA CYS A 70 -42.56 8.08 19.11
C CYS A 70 -42.70 7.10 20.27
N TYR A 71 -42.37 7.53 21.50
CA TYR A 71 -42.55 6.74 22.71
C TYR A 71 -44.02 6.53 23.08
N ALA A 72 -44.84 7.57 22.97
CA ALA A 72 -46.27 7.51 23.28
C ALA A 72 -47.02 6.52 22.38
N PHE A 73 -46.72 6.54 21.08
CA PHE A 73 -47.37 5.70 20.08
C PHE A 73 -46.68 4.34 19.83
N ASN A 74 -45.67 3.99 20.62
CA ASN A 74 -44.95 2.71 20.51
C ASN A 74 -44.41 2.42 19.11
N PHE A 75 -43.75 3.39 18.49
CA PHE A 75 -43.18 3.21 17.14
C PHE A 75 -42.14 2.08 17.12
N SER A 76 -42.04 1.37 15.99
CA SER A 76 -40.94 0.43 15.74
C SER A 76 -39.62 1.17 15.59
N GLN A 77 -38.50 0.45 15.62
CA GLN A 77 -37.15 0.99 15.43
C GLN A 77 -37.03 1.82 14.13
N GLY A 78 -37.61 1.35 13.02
CA GLY A 78 -37.72 2.10 11.77
C GLY A 78 -38.56 3.38 11.88
N GLY A 79 -39.59 3.39 12.73
CA GLY A 79 -40.36 4.60 13.02
C GLY A 79 -39.55 5.68 13.75
N TYR A 80 -38.68 5.29 14.68
CA TYR A 80 -37.76 6.22 15.35
C TYR A 80 -36.73 6.80 14.38
N THR A 81 -36.13 5.98 13.51
CA THR A 81 -35.11 6.45 12.55
C THR A 81 -35.70 7.41 11.51
N LEU A 82 -36.94 7.16 11.05
CA LEU A 82 -37.68 8.08 10.19
C LEU A 82 -38.01 9.41 10.88
N ALA A 83 -38.44 9.37 12.15
CA ALA A 83 -38.75 10.59 12.89
C ALA A 83 -37.49 11.45 13.10
N LEU A 84 -36.36 10.84 13.46
CA LEU A 84 -35.10 11.54 13.68
C LEU A 84 -34.53 12.15 12.39
N THR A 85 -34.58 11.41 11.27
CA THR A 85 -34.17 11.97 9.96
C THR A 85 -35.12 13.03 9.45
N GLY A 86 -36.43 12.91 9.71
CA GLY A 86 -37.41 13.95 9.43
C GLY A 86 -37.11 15.26 10.16
N VAL A 87 -36.75 15.19 11.45
CA VAL A 87 -36.31 16.36 12.22
C VAL A 87 -34.99 16.94 11.68
N ALA A 88 -34.02 16.09 11.35
CA ALA A 88 -32.75 16.53 10.77
C ALA A 88 -32.94 17.23 9.41
N LEU A 89 -33.81 16.68 8.54
CA LEU A 89 -34.22 17.30 7.29
C LEU A 89 -34.89 18.65 7.52
N LEU A 90 -35.82 18.73 8.46
CA LEU A 90 -36.53 19.98 8.77
C LEU A 90 -35.54 21.07 9.20
N TYR A 91 -34.61 20.74 10.10
CA TYR A 91 -33.57 21.68 10.55
C TYR A 91 -32.65 22.12 9.41
N HIS A 92 -32.20 21.20 8.55
CA HIS A 92 -31.38 21.53 7.39
C HIS A 92 -32.13 22.41 6.38
N MET A 93 -33.39 22.08 6.07
CA MET A 93 -34.24 22.83 5.14
C MET A 93 -34.53 24.24 5.66
N LEU A 94 -34.80 24.39 6.96
CA LEU A 94 -34.99 25.71 7.59
C LEU A 94 -33.73 26.56 7.43
N ASN A 95 -32.56 25.99 7.66
CA ASN A 95 -31.31 26.74 7.56
C ASN A 95 -30.94 27.07 6.09
N ARG A 96 -31.24 26.18 5.14
CA ARG A 96 -30.98 26.38 3.71
C ARG A 96 -31.90 27.41 3.07
N PHE A 97 -33.21 27.36 3.33
CA PHE A 97 -34.19 28.21 2.65
C PHE A 97 -34.62 29.42 3.47
N ALA A 98 -34.72 29.28 4.79
CA ALA A 98 -35.10 30.35 5.71
C ALA A 98 -33.89 31.00 6.42
N GLY A 99 -32.67 30.78 5.92
CA GLY A 99 -31.44 31.33 6.51
C GLY A 99 -31.49 32.85 6.74
N ARG A 100 -32.13 33.63 5.84
CA ARG A 100 -32.34 35.08 6.02
C ARG A 100 -33.26 35.43 7.20
N LEU A 101 -34.25 34.58 7.49
CA LEU A 101 -35.15 34.73 8.64
C LEU A 101 -34.47 34.30 9.95
N LEU A 102 -33.46 33.43 9.87
CA LEU A 102 -32.70 32.92 11.02
C LEU A 102 -31.49 33.78 11.41
N GLN A 103 -30.96 34.59 10.48
CA GLN A 103 -29.88 35.56 10.72
C GLN A 103 -30.09 36.48 11.95
N PRO A 104 -31.28 37.07 12.20
CA PRO A 104 -31.49 37.92 13.38
C PRO A 104 -31.36 37.17 14.72
N PHE A 105 -31.41 35.84 14.71
CA PHE A 105 -31.30 34.99 15.90
C PHE A 105 -29.87 34.48 16.15
N GLY A 106 -28.86 35.10 15.52
CA GLY A 106 -27.45 34.88 15.81
C GLY A 106 -26.97 33.47 15.42
N ARG A 107 -26.54 32.67 16.40
CA ARG A 107 -25.93 31.34 16.18
C ARG A 107 -26.95 30.20 16.03
N LEU A 108 -28.26 30.49 15.99
CA LEU A 108 -29.31 29.46 15.95
C LEU A 108 -29.15 28.48 14.78
N GLY A 109 -28.85 28.97 13.58
CA GLY A 109 -28.62 28.12 12.40
C GLY A 109 -27.39 27.21 12.52
N LEU A 110 -26.35 27.64 13.26
CA LEU A 110 -25.20 26.77 13.57
C LEU A 110 -25.58 25.62 14.51
N TYR A 111 -26.38 25.91 15.55
CA TYR A 111 -26.85 24.87 16.47
C TYR A 111 -27.81 23.89 15.80
N MET A 112 -28.71 24.36 14.93
CA MET A 112 -29.62 23.48 14.18
C MET A 112 -28.85 22.52 13.25
N ASP A 113 -27.82 22.99 12.56
CA ASP A 113 -26.96 22.11 11.75
C ASP A 113 -26.18 21.12 12.62
N GLN A 114 -25.67 21.52 13.80
CA GLN A 114 -25.00 20.60 14.72
C GLN A 114 -25.94 19.51 15.23
N ILE A 115 -27.18 19.86 15.57
CA ILE A 115 -28.19 18.90 16.02
C ILE A 115 -28.56 17.96 14.86
N ALA A 116 -28.76 18.50 13.65
CA ALA A 116 -29.05 17.68 12.47
C ALA A 116 -27.90 16.72 12.12
N LEU A 117 -26.64 17.16 12.22
CA LEU A 117 -25.46 16.28 12.05
C LEU A 117 -25.42 15.19 13.12
N LEU A 118 -25.68 15.54 14.38
CA LEU A 118 -25.70 14.57 15.48
C LEU A 118 -26.81 13.53 15.26
N LEU A 119 -28.00 13.97 14.85
CA LEU A 119 -29.12 13.08 14.53
C LEU A 119 -28.77 12.12 13.39
N VAL A 120 -28.26 12.64 12.28
CA VAL A 120 -27.87 11.85 11.11
C VAL A 120 -26.78 10.82 11.44
N CYS A 121 -25.79 11.19 12.25
CA CYS A 121 -24.74 10.26 12.68
C CYS A 121 -25.22 9.21 13.69
N LEU A 122 -26.28 9.50 14.46
CA LEU A 122 -26.80 8.62 15.51
C LEU A 122 -27.76 7.56 14.96
N VAL A 123 -28.48 7.90 13.88
CA VAL A 123 -29.46 7.05 13.22
C VAL A 123 -28.94 5.64 12.86
N PRO A 124 -27.76 5.45 12.25
CA PRO A 124 -27.18 4.13 11.96
C PRO A 124 -27.04 3.23 13.21
N PHE A 125 -26.67 3.83 14.35
CA PHE A 125 -26.50 3.10 15.60
C PHE A 125 -27.83 2.71 16.23
N ILE A 126 -28.90 3.49 15.98
CA ILE A 126 -30.25 3.11 16.39
C ILE A 126 -30.78 2.00 15.47
N SER A 127 -30.56 2.05 14.16
CA SER A 127 -31.12 1.07 13.22
C SER A 127 -30.42 -0.28 13.28
N SER A 128 -29.08 -0.32 13.31
CA SER A 128 -28.36 -1.59 13.15
C SER A 128 -27.01 -1.59 13.90
N PHE A 129 -27.03 -1.42 15.21
CA PHE A 129 -25.81 -1.35 16.05
C PHE A 129 -24.75 -2.44 15.78
N LEU A 130 -25.17 -3.67 15.44
CA LEU A 130 -24.28 -4.82 15.19
C LEU A 130 -23.88 -5.01 13.72
N LEU A 131 -24.23 -4.08 12.81
CA LEU A 131 -24.01 -4.22 11.38
C LEU A 131 -22.55 -4.53 11.02
N THR A 132 -21.60 -3.76 11.55
CA THR A 132 -20.17 -3.95 11.27
C THR A 132 -19.70 -5.33 11.71
N GLN A 133 -20.16 -5.79 12.87
CA GLN A 133 -19.82 -7.11 13.39
C GLN A 133 -20.42 -8.24 12.52
N GLN A 134 -21.67 -8.09 12.08
CA GLN A 134 -22.32 -9.03 11.17
C GLN A 134 -21.61 -9.12 9.82
N LEU A 135 -21.21 -7.99 9.27
CA LEU A 135 -20.46 -7.92 8.02
C LEU A 135 -19.10 -8.64 8.11
N PHE A 136 -18.39 -8.51 9.23
CA PHE A 136 -17.17 -9.29 9.45
C PHE A 136 -17.42 -10.78 9.63
N TYR A 137 -18.45 -11.16 10.39
CA TYR A 137 -18.75 -12.57 10.60
C TYR A 137 -19.19 -13.28 9.31
N THR A 138 -20.00 -12.63 8.49
CA THR A 138 -20.40 -13.14 7.17
C THR A 138 -19.20 -13.24 6.23
N ALA A 139 -18.35 -12.21 6.16
CA ALA A 139 -17.15 -12.24 5.30
C ALA A 139 -16.11 -13.29 5.76
N LEU A 140 -15.96 -13.49 7.07
CA LEU A 140 -15.02 -14.44 7.68
C LEU A 140 -15.60 -15.86 7.86
N ASN A 141 -16.82 -16.13 7.38
CA ASN A 141 -17.53 -17.41 7.55
C ASN A 141 -17.53 -17.93 9.00
N ILE A 142 -17.63 -17.04 9.97
CA ILE A 142 -17.73 -17.41 11.39
C ILE A 142 -19.20 -17.75 11.66
N PRO A 143 -19.52 -18.95 12.19
CA PRO A 143 -20.89 -19.34 12.42
C PRO A 143 -21.57 -18.38 13.40
N LEU A 144 -22.70 -17.81 12.99
CA LEU A 144 -23.50 -16.91 13.80
C LEU A 144 -24.86 -17.54 14.11
N GLU A 145 -25.32 -17.44 15.36
CA GLU A 145 -26.69 -17.80 15.71
C GLU A 145 -27.66 -16.79 15.08
N ILE A 146 -28.41 -17.25 14.08
CA ILE A 146 -29.27 -16.45 13.19
C ILE A 146 -30.52 -15.89 13.91
N ALA A 147 -30.76 -16.26 15.17
CA ALA A 147 -32.03 -16.01 15.87
C ALA A 147 -32.18 -14.64 16.56
N SER A 148 -31.25 -13.69 16.36
CA SER A 148 -31.32 -12.38 17.04
C SER A 148 -32.09 -11.33 16.23
N PRO A 149 -33.00 -10.53 16.84
CA PRO A 149 -33.74 -9.45 16.16
C PRO A 149 -32.85 -8.28 15.69
N LEU A 150 -31.56 -8.33 16.01
CA LEU A 150 -30.55 -7.36 15.60
C LEU A 150 -29.89 -7.73 14.27
N TYR A 151 -30.25 -8.87 13.68
CA TYR A 151 -29.71 -9.36 12.41
C TYR A 151 -30.40 -8.66 11.23
N VAL A 152 -29.59 -8.11 10.31
CA VAL A 152 -30.13 -7.47 9.10
C VAL A 152 -30.71 -8.53 8.18
N HIS A 153 -32.03 -8.47 8.01
CA HIS A 153 -32.78 -9.27 7.05
C HIS A 153 -33.23 -8.38 5.89
N ALA A 154 -33.55 -9.00 4.75
CA ALA A 154 -34.11 -8.33 3.58
C ALA A 154 -35.59 -7.95 3.83
N ASP A 155 -35.84 -7.11 4.83
CA ASP A 155 -37.16 -6.70 5.28
C ASP A 155 -37.41 -5.21 5.01
N TRP A 156 -38.66 -4.77 5.21
CA TRP A 156 -39.05 -3.36 5.07
C TRP A 156 -38.21 -2.40 5.92
N ASP A 157 -37.71 -2.85 7.08
CA ASP A 157 -36.86 -2.03 7.96
C ASP A 157 -35.49 -1.73 7.31
N ALA A 158 -34.93 -2.65 6.52
CA ALA A 158 -33.67 -2.42 5.78
C ALA A 158 -33.85 -1.39 4.64
N ILE A 159 -35.01 -1.41 3.98
CA ILE A 159 -35.36 -0.40 2.96
C ILE A 159 -35.50 0.98 3.60
N VAL A 160 -36.18 1.05 4.75
CA VAL A 160 -36.31 2.29 5.51
C VAL A 160 -34.94 2.81 5.93
N GLU A 161 -34.06 1.94 6.45
CA GLU A 161 -32.69 2.30 6.81
C GLU A 161 -31.91 2.87 5.61
N LEU A 162 -31.96 2.24 4.44
CA LEU A 162 -31.30 2.72 3.22
C LEU A 162 -31.79 4.12 2.81
N ILE A 163 -33.09 4.37 2.86
CA ILE A 163 -33.63 5.70 2.51
C ILE A 163 -33.15 6.75 3.52
N VAL A 164 -33.22 6.41 4.80
CA VAL A 164 -32.93 7.28 5.94
C VAL A 164 -31.44 7.66 5.97
N VAL A 165 -30.53 6.69 5.83
CA VAL A 165 -29.09 6.95 5.82
C VAL A 165 -28.69 7.71 4.54
N GLY A 166 -29.32 7.43 3.40
CA GLY A 166 -29.01 8.09 2.13
C GLY A 166 -29.41 9.56 2.14
N ILE A 167 -30.56 9.87 2.75
CA ILE A 167 -30.95 11.25 3.07
C ILE A 167 -29.89 11.90 3.98
N GLY A 168 -29.39 11.18 4.98
CA GLY A 168 -28.30 11.63 5.85
C GLY A 168 -27.03 12.01 5.08
N CYS A 169 -26.58 11.15 4.17
CA CYS A 169 -25.45 11.41 3.27
C CYS A 169 -25.65 12.70 2.47
N VAL A 170 -26.84 12.89 1.88
CA VAL A 170 -27.19 14.09 1.10
C VAL A 170 -27.17 15.35 1.97
N ILE A 171 -27.68 15.29 3.20
CA ILE A 171 -27.66 16.41 4.16
C ILE A 171 -26.20 16.81 4.46
N ILE A 172 -25.33 15.85 4.78
CA ILE A 172 -23.91 16.13 5.10
C ILE A 172 -23.19 16.79 3.93
N VAL A 173 -23.32 16.24 2.73
CA VAL A 173 -22.71 16.81 1.52
C VAL A 173 -23.27 18.22 1.26
N SER A 174 -24.59 18.38 1.34
CA SER A 174 -25.24 19.69 1.16
C SER A 174 -24.78 20.72 2.19
N MET A 175 -24.60 20.35 3.46
CA MET A 175 -24.11 21.25 4.51
C MET A 175 -22.66 21.67 4.27
N SER A 176 -21.80 20.72 3.86
CA SER A 176 -20.39 20.99 3.57
C SER A 176 -20.23 22.02 2.44
N LEU A 177 -21.00 21.87 1.36
CA LEU A 177 -20.99 22.79 0.21
C LEU A 177 -21.63 24.15 0.54
N LEU A 178 -22.74 24.16 1.27
CA LEU A 178 -23.47 25.39 1.60
C LEU A 178 -22.61 26.31 2.50
N ARG A 179 -21.93 25.74 3.49
CA ARG A 179 -21.05 26.51 4.38
C ARG A 179 -19.74 26.92 3.72
N ALA A 180 -19.23 26.13 2.77
CA ALA A 180 -18.08 26.50 1.95
C ALA A 180 -18.38 27.72 1.06
N ASN A 181 -19.55 27.73 0.41
CA ASN A 181 -19.95 28.81 -0.49
C ASN A 181 -20.23 30.12 0.27
N GLN A 182 -20.88 30.04 1.44
CA GLN A 182 -21.20 31.23 2.26
C GLN A 182 -19.98 32.03 2.72
N HIS A 183 -18.80 31.41 2.81
CA HIS A 183 -17.58 32.10 3.23
C HIS A 183 -16.73 32.59 2.04
N GLY A 184 -17.16 32.36 0.79
CA GLY A 184 -16.40 32.74 -0.41
C GLY A 184 -15.00 32.10 -0.49
N MET A 185 -14.73 31.08 0.33
CA MET A 185 -13.40 30.52 0.60
C MET A 185 -13.21 29.15 -0.08
N LEU A 186 -13.57 29.06 -1.35
CA LEU A 186 -13.25 27.89 -2.18
C LEU A 186 -11.73 27.77 -2.45
N GLU A 187 -10.96 28.86 -2.26
CA GLU A 187 -9.58 28.95 -2.78
C GLU A 187 -8.42 28.98 -1.75
N GLY A 188 -8.61 28.88 -0.43
CA GLY A 188 -7.37 28.86 0.39
C GLY A 188 -7.37 28.92 1.91
N THR A 189 -8.45 28.59 2.62
CA THR A 189 -8.39 28.56 4.09
C THR A 189 -8.84 27.22 4.68
N HIS A 190 -8.21 26.86 5.80
CA HIS A 190 -8.52 25.70 6.65
C HIS A 190 -9.96 25.77 7.16
N THR A 191 -10.94 25.46 6.31
CA THR A 191 -12.33 25.32 6.75
C THR A 191 -12.48 23.93 7.38
N SER A 192 -12.72 23.88 8.69
CA SER A 192 -12.97 22.63 9.43
C SER A 192 -14.16 21.85 8.84
N TRP A 193 -15.09 22.53 8.17
CA TRP A 193 -16.27 21.98 7.52
C TRP A 193 -15.98 20.96 6.41
N ARG A 194 -14.79 20.98 5.79
CA ARG A 194 -14.39 19.95 4.80
C ARG A 194 -14.31 18.55 5.41
N TRP A 195 -14.00 18.46 6.70
CA TRP A 195 -13.92 17.19 7.42
C TRP A 195 -15.30 16.58 7.69
N LEU A 196 -16.41 17.28 7.44
CA LEU A 196 -17.74 16.68 7.42
C LEU A 196 -17.90 15.63 6.32
N LEU A 197 -17.04 15.60 5.31
CA LEU A 197 -17.04 14.52 4.32
C LEU A 197 -16.69 13.16 4.96
N LEU A 198 -15.89 13.12 6.04
CA LEU A 198 -15.56 11.87 6.74
C LEU A 198 -16.78 11.16 7.33
N PRO A 199 -17.64 11.80 8.16
CA PRO A 199 -18.86 11.14 8.62
C PRO A 199 -19.79 10.81 7.45
N GLY A 200 -19.80 11.60 6.35
CA GLY A 200 -20.52 11.24 5.13
C GLY A 200 -20.01 9.93 4.50
N GLY A 201 -18.69 9.73 4.41
CA GLY A 201 -18.08 8.49 3.95
C GLY A 201 -18.32 7.31 4.89
N PHE A 202 -18.36 7.55 6.20
CA PHE A 202 -18.76 6.53 7.18
C PHE A 202 -20.21 6.07 6.97
N LEU A 203 -21.14 7.01 6.80
CA LEU A 203 -22.54 6.67 6.49
C LEU A 203 -22.66 5.94 5.17
N LEU A 204 -21.91 6.35 4.14
CA LEU A 204 -21.93 5.67 2.85
C LEU A 204 -21.43 4.22 2.96
N ASN A 205 -20.37 3.96 3.73
CA ASN A 205 -19.93 2.61 4.05
C ASN A 205 -21.00 1.82 4.81
N TRP A 206 -21.73 2.48 5.70
CA TRP A 206 -22.84 1.88 6.43
C TRP A 206 -23.97 1.45 5.49
N GLU A 207 -24.40 2.32 4.57
CA GLU A 207 -25.41 1.97 3.55
C GLU A 207 -24.95 0.83 2.65
N PHE A 208 -23.68 0.84 2.27
CA PHE A 208 -23.14 -0.21 1.42
C PHE A 208 -23.10 -1.55 2.16
N SER A 209 -22.82 -1.51 3.47
CA SER A 209 -22.84 -2.67 4.35
C SER A 209 -24.25 -3.25 4.51
N THR A 210 -25.27 -2.42 4.70
CA THR A 210 -26.67 -2.89 4.77
C THR A 210 -27.11 -3.51 3.45
N LEU A 211 -26.76 -2.90 2.31
CA LEU A 211 -27.09 -3.41 0.99
C LEU A 211 -26.44 -4.77 0.71
N VAL A 212 -25.15 -4.91 1.03
CA VAL A 212 -24.41 -6.17 0.84
C VAL A 212 -25.02 -7.30 1.68
N LEU A 213 -25.35 -7.03 2.94
CA LEU A 213 -25.95 -8.02 3.84
C LEU A 213 -27.38 -8.37 3.43
N ALA A 214 -28.22 -7.38 3.10
CA ALA A 214 -29.61 -7.60 2.71
C ALA A 214 -29.73 -8.41 1.40
N LEU A 215 -28.83 -8.19 0.43
CA LEU A 215 -28.84 -8.88 -0.86
C LEU A 215 -27.94 -10.13 -0.89
N ASN A 216 -27.28 -10.46 0.22
CA ASN A 216 -26.42 -11.62 0.36
C ASN A 216 -25.28 -11.65 -0.69
N PHE A 217 -24.70 -10.49 -0.96
CA PHE A 217 -23.62 -10.33 -1.93
C PHE A 217 -22.23 -10.62 -1.35
N ASP A 218 -21.28 -10.96 -2.22
CA ASP A 218 -19.87 -11.10 -1.83
C ASP A 218 -19.28 -9.73 -1.44
N ALA A 219 -19.18 -9.47 -0.13
CA ALA A 219 -18.73 -8.19 0.41
C ALA A 219 -17.41 -7.68 -0.20
N VAL A 220 -16.44 -8.57 -0.42
CA VAL A 220 -15.11 -8.20 -0.94
C VAL A 220 -15.18 -7.49 -2.29
N TRP A 221 -15.97 -7.99 -3.25
CA TRP A 221 -16.05 -7.40 -4.59
C TRP A 221 -16.81 -6.09 -4.59
N TYR A 222 -17.83 -5.99 -3.74
CA TYR A 222 -18.61 -4.77 -3.60
C TYR A 222 -17.77 -3.66 -2.97
N PHE A 223 -17.06 -3.94 -1.87
CA PHE A 223 -16.18 -2.94 -1.26
C PHE A 223 -14.98 -2.57 -2.13
N THR A 224 -14.43 -3.49 -2.93
CA THR A 224 -13.40 -3.13 -3.92
C THR A 224 -13.98 -2.23 -5.02
N GLY A 225 -15.19 -2.50 -5.50
CA GLY A 225 -15.94 -1.62 -6.40
C GLY A 225 -16.15 -0.22 -5.82
N LEU A 226 -16.53 -0.15 -4.54
CA LEU A 226 -16.68 1.10 -3.81
C LEU A 226 -15.36 1.87 -3.72
N THR A 227 -14.24 1.21 -3.37
CA THR A 227 -12.93 1.87 -3.33
C THR A 227 -12.57 2.50 -4.67
N LEU A 228 -12.86 1.80 -5.77
CA LEU A 228 -12.55 2.28 -7.12
C LEU A 228 -13.41 3.48 -7.50
N ALA A 229 -14.70 3.46 -7.14
CA ALA A 229 -15.59 4.60 -7.32
C ALA A 229 -15.11 5.82 -6.51
N MET A 230 -14.72 5.61 -5.25
CA MET A 230 -14.22 6.68 -4.37
C MET A 230 -12.88 7.26 -4.84
N VAL A 231 -12.00 6.44 -5.43
CA VAL A 231 -10.77 6.92 -6.08
C VAL A 231 -11.10 7.84 -7.25
N ILE A 232 -12.05 7.47 -8.10
CA ILE A 232 -12.48 8.32 -9.22
C ILE A 232 -13.05 9.63 -8.70
N ILE A 233 -13.90 9.57 -7.67
CA ILE A 233 -14.45 10.76 -7.01
C ILE A 233 -13.33 11.63 -6.44
N ALA A 234 -12.33 11.06 -5.76
CA ALA A 234 -11.19 11.80 -5.22
C ALA A 234 -10.41 12.54 -6.33
N VAL A 235 -10.18 11.89 -7.47
CA VAL A 235 -9.53 12.50 -8.63
C VAL A 235 -10.35 13.65 -9.19
N VAL A 236 -11.67 13.47 -9.35
CA VAL A 236 -12.59 14.50 -9.89
C VAL A 236 -12.72 15.67 -8.92
N VAL A 237 -12.94 15.42 -7.63
CA VAL A 237 -13.05 16.45 -6.57
C VAL A 237 -11.77 17.26 -6.54
N ARG A 238 -10.61 16.62 -6.65
CA ARG A 238 -9.35 17.33 -6.67
C ARG A 238 -9.16 18.23 -7.88
N GLY A 239 -9.56 17.76 -9.07
CA GLY A 239 -9.51 18.55 -10.30
C GLY A 239 -10.47 19.73 -10.29
N ARG A 240 -11.61 19.62 -9.60
CA ARG A 240 -12.68 20.64 -9.59
C ARG A 240 -12.60 21.62 -8.41
N PHE A 241 -12.28 21.13 -7.21
CA PHE A 241 -12.33 21.89 -5.95
C PHE A 241 -10.95 22.05 -5.28
N GLY A 242 -9.90 21.51 -5.88
CA GLY A 242 -8.52 21.65 -5.38
C GLY A 242 -8.10 20.59 -4.36
N ALA A 243 -6.83 20.65 -3.94
CA ALA A 243 -6.21 19.62 -3.12
C ALA A 243 -6.80 19.51 -1.70
N TYR A 244 -7.23 20.62 -1.12
CA TYR A 244 -7.73 20.69 0.26
C TYR A 244 -9.06 19.96 0.47
N TRP A 245 -9.91 19.90 -0.55
CA TRP A 245 -11.19 19.19 -0.52
C TRP A 245 -11.04 17.70 -0.85
N ALA A 246 -9.95 17.32 -1.51
CA ALA A 246 -9.64 15.93 -1.83
C ALA A 246 -9.08 15.17 -0.62
N GLU A 247 -8.34 15.83 0.28
CA GLU A 247 -7.76 15.19 1.49
C GLU A 247 -8.73 14.31 2.30
N PRO A 248 -9.93 14.78 2.71
CA PRO A 248 -10.86 13.92 3.45
C PRO A 248 -11.39 12.75 2.60
N VAL A 249 -11.52 12.94 1.28
CA VAL A 249 -11.93 11.86 0.35
C VAL A 249 -10.82 10.82 0.21
N ASP A 250 -9.56 11.26 0.14
CA ASP A 250 -8.39 10.37 0.13
C ASP A 250 -8.35 9.51 1.42
N VAL A 251 -8.70 10.08 2.58
CA VAL A 251 -8.80 9.33 3.84
C VAL A 251 -9.93 8.29 3.81
N ILE A 252 -11.08 8.61 3.20
CA ILE A 252 -12.17 7.65 3.02
C ILE A 252 -11.71 6.50 2.11
N VAL A 253 -11.06 6.81 0.98
CA VAL A 253 -10.50 5.80 0.08
C VAL A 253 -9.54 4.84 0.81
N LEU A 254 -8.69 5.35 1.70
CA LEU A 254 -7.80 4.50 2.52
C LEU A 254 -8.59 3.63 3.48
N GLY A 255 -9.61 4.19 4.12
CA GLY A 255 -10.51 3.44 5.01
C GLY A 255 -11.20 2.30 4.26
N ASP A 256 -11.74 2.59 3.08
CA ASP A 256 -12.42 1.62 2.21
C ASP A 256 -11.44 0.54 1.74
N MET A 257 -10.21 0.91 1.36
CA MET A 257 -9.16 -0.06 0.96
C MET A 257 -8.83 -1.01 2.12
N LEU A 258 -8.66 -0.46 3.33
CA LEU A 258 -8.36 -1.25 4.51
C LEU A 258 -9.53 -2.18 4.86
N LEU A 259 -10.75 -1.68 4.79
CA LEU A 259 -11.96 -2.46 5.04
C LEU A 259 -12.11 -3.59 4.00
N ALA A 260 -11.95 -3.30 2.70
CA ALA A 260 -11.95 -4.32 1.65
C ALA A 260 -10.88 -5.41 1.87
N LEU A 261 -9.67 -5.02 2.31
CA LEU A 261 -8.60 -5.95 2.66
C LEU A 261 -8.96 -6.82 3.87
N CYS A 262 -9.50 -6.22 4.95
CA CYS A 262 -9.91 -6.97 6.14
C CYS A 262 -11.02 -7.99 5.82
N LEU A 263 -11.97 -7.65 4.93
CA LEU A 263 -13.01 -8.59 4.49
C LEU A 263 -12.48 -9.72 3.62
N SER A 264 -11.35 -9.50 2.94
CA SER A 264 -10.74 -10.52 2.06
C SER A 264 -9.94 -11.60 2.80
N LEU A 265 -9.67 -11.42 4.09
CA LEU A 265 -8.75 -12.29 4.86
C LEU A 265 -9.10 -13.78 4.83
N ASN A 266 -10.39 -14.14 4.74
CA ASN A 266 -10.84 -15.54 4.71
C ASN A 266 -11.02 -16.12 3.29
N LYS A 267 -10.88 -15.31 2.24
CA LYS A 267 -11.12 -15.75 0.84
C LYS A 267 -9.88 -16.40 0.17
N GLY A 268 -8.78 -16.55 0.92
CA GLY A 268 -7.55 -17.22 0.50
C GLY A 268 -6.39 -16.27 0.14
N ALA A 269 -5.17 -16.77 0.27
CA ALA A 269 -3.93 -15.99 0.08
C ALA A 269 -3.79 -15.39 -1.34
N ASP A 270 -4.29 -16.10 -2.36
CA ASP A 270 -4.25 -15.64 -3.76
C ASP A 270 -5.07 -14.36 -3.96
N LEU A 271 -6.28 -14.29 -3.39
CA LEU A 271 -7.13 -13.10 -3.51
C LEU A 271 -6.57 -11.92 -2.72
N VAL A 272 -6.11 -12.16 -1.48
CA VAL A 272 -5.55 -11.10 -0.61
C VAL A 272 -4.31 -10.49 -1.26
N SER A 273 -3.40 -11.32 -1.79
CA SER A 273 -2.20 -10.83 -2.46
C SER A 273 -2.53 -10.08 -3.76
N ALA A 274 -3.51 -10.55 -4.54
CA ALA A 274 -3.98 -9.86 -5.74
C ALA A 274 -4.59 -8.48 -5.41
N LEU A 275 -5.38 -8.38 -4.35
CA LEU A 275 -5.97 -7.11 -3.90
C LEU A 275 -4.90 -6.14 -3.37
N LEU A 276 -3.94 -6.61 -2.57
CA LEU A 276 -2.84 -5.77 -2.09
C LEU A 276 -2.00 -5.22 -3.25
N LEU A 277 -1.62 -6.06 -4.22
CA LEU A 277 -0.88 -5.62 -5.41
C LEU A 277 -1.72 -4.71 -6.31
N GLY A 278 -3.01 -5.03 -6.49
CA GLY A 278 -3.95 -4.22 -7.25
C GLY A 278 -4.11 -2.82 -6.67
N PHE A 279 -4.31 -2.72 -5.35
CA PHE A 279 -4.35 -1.44 -4.64
C PHE A 279 -3.01 -0.71 -4.65
N ALA A 280 -1.88 -1.43 -4.56
CA ALA A 280 -0.56 -0.82 -4.67
C ALA A 280 -0.33 -0.19 -6.06
N ALA A 281 -0.73 -0.87 -7.13
CA ALA A 281 -0.66 -0.37 -8.50
C ALA A 281 -1.62 0.81 -8.73
N LEU A 282 -2.85 0.70 -8.23
CA LEU A 282 -3.86 1.75 -8.30
C LEU A 282 -3.38 3.00 -7.56
N ALA A 283 -2.93 2.88 -6.31
CA ALA A 283 -2.37 3.99 -5.53
C ALA A 283 -1.20 4.66 -6.27
N TYR A 284 -0.27 3.87 -6.81
CA TYR A 284 0.85 4.41 -7.60
C TYR A 284 0.37 5.17 -8.84
N SER A 285 -0.57 4.60 -9.61
CA SER A 285 -1.10 5.22 -10.83
C SER A 285 -1.82 6.54 -10.56
N VAL A 286 -2.64 6.61 -9.51
CA VAL A 286 -3.36 7.80 -9.10
C VAL A 286 -2.38 8.86 -8.61
N VAL A 287 -1.39 8.47 -7.82
CA VAL A 287 -0.36 9.38 -7.31
C VAL A 287 0.50 9.95 -8.45
N LEU A 288 0.84 9.13 -9.44
CA LEU A 288 1.57 9.53 -10.65
C LEU A 288 0.72 10.50 -11.49
N TYR A 289 -0.55 10.19 -11.70
CA TYR A 289 -1.49 11.04 -12.43
C TYR A 289 -1.66 12.40 -11.75
N GLN A 290 -1.87 12.41 -10.44
CA GLN A 290 -2.08 13.61 -9.65
C GLN A 290 -0.77 14.31 -9.22
N ARG A 291 0.40 13.82 -9.65
CA ARG A 291 1.74 14.33 -9.31
C ARG A 291 1.94 14.60 -7.80
N ARG A 292 1.59 13.64 -6.94
CA ARG A 292 1.75 13.73 -5.46
C ARG A 292 2.96 12.94 -4.93
N GLN A 293 4.12 13.57 -4.77
CA GLN A 293 5.31 12.82 -4.31
C GLN A 293 5.17 12.24 -2.89
N HIS A 294 4.50 12.94 -1.97
CA HIS A 294 4.35 12.53 -0.57
C HIS A 294 3.52 11.25 -0.37
N TRP A 295 2.72 10.83 -1.36
CA TRP A 295 1.84 9.66 -1.23
C TRP A 295 2.43 8.39 -1.87
N LEU A 296 3.62 8.49 -2.47
CA LEU A 296 4.30 7.34 -3.09
C LEU A 296 4.64 6.22 -2.09
N PHE A 297 4.77 6.54 -0.79
CA PHE A 297 5.02 5.53 0.24
C PHE A 297 3.86 4.53 0.39
N LEU A 298 2.62 4.91 0.05
CA LEU A 298 1.45 4.05 0.21
C LEU A 298 1.53 2.81 -0.68
N SER A 299 1.97 3.00 -1.93
CA SER A 299 2.18 1.89 -2.86
C SER A 299 3.25 0.92 -2.35
N LEU A 300 4.33 1.46 -1.77
CA LEU A 300 5.37 0.64 -1.15
C LEU A 300 4.85 -0.12 0.08
N LEU A 301 4.07 0.52 0.95
CA LEU A 301 3.54 -0.12 2.16
C LEU A 301 2.63 -1.31 1.81
N LEU A 302 1.73 -1.13 0.84
CA LEU A 302 0.86 -2.20 0.35
C LEU A 302 1.66 -3.34 -0.29
N ALA A 303 2.69 -3.01 -1.07
CA ALA A 303 3.55 -4.02 -1.68
C ALA A 303 4.39 -4.79 -0.64
N ILE A 304 4.88 -4.14 0.43
CA ILE A 304 5.58 -4.83 1.51
C ILE A 304 4.63 -5.78 2.25
N LEU A 305 3.39 -5.37 2.49
CA LEU A 305 2.39 -6.21 3.15
C LEU A 305 2.03 -7.46 2.35
N ALA A 306 2.09 -7.38 1.00
CA ALA A 306 1.85 -8.52 0.12
C ALA A 306 3.00 -9.52 0.08
N LEU A 307 4.24 -9.10 0.37
CA LEU A 307 5.43 -9.93 0.24
C LEU A 307 5.37 -11.27 1.01
N PRO A 308 5.10 -11.31 2.34
CA PRO A 308 5.08 -12.58 3.07
C PRO A 308 4.05 -13.55 2.50
N ILE A 309 2.86 -13.06 2.14
CA ILE A 309 1.79 -13.87 1.56
C ILE A 309 2.23 -14.45 0.21
N LEU A 310 2.85 -13.64 -0.64
CA LEU A 310 3.34 -14.05 -1.96
C LEU A 310 4.48 -15.07 -1.87
N LEU A 311 5.43 -14.91 -0.95
CA LEU A 311 6.54 -15.85 -0.82
C LEU A 311 6.07 -17.27 -0.48
N PHE A 312 5.10 -17.41 0.43
CA PHE A 312 4.61 -18.73 0.84
C PHE A 312 3.55 -19.31 -0.10
N ALA A 313 2.67 -18.47 -0.68
CA ALA A 313 1.60 -18.96 -1.53
C ALA A 313 2.01 -19.08 -3.01
N ARG A 314 2.72 -18.06 -3.55
CA ARG A 314 2.98 -17.89 -5.00
C ARG A 314 4.35 -17.23 -5.26
N PRO A 315 5.48 -17.89 -4.91
CA PRO A 315 6.81 -17.29 -4.99
C PRO A 315 7.22 -16.87 -6.42
N TYR A 316 6.65 -17.51 -7.46
CA TYR A 316 6.89 -17.14 -8.86
C TYR A 316 6.42 -15.73 -9.21
N ILE A 317 5.34 -15.24 -8.57
CA ILE A 317 4.86 -13.86 -8.77
C ILE A 317 5.86 -12.88 -8.17
N ALA A 318 6.46 -13.21 -7.02
CA ALA A 318 7.46 -12.36 -6.40
C ALA A 318 8.72 -12.24 -7.28
N LEU A 319 9.18 -13.36 -7.85
CA LEU A 319 10.28 -13.38 -8.81
C LEU A 319 9.96 -12.55 -10.06
N LEU A 320 8.77 -12.72 -10.64
CA LEU A 320 8.34 -11.98 -11.82
C LEU A 320 8.30 -10.46 -11.55
N MET A 321 7.79 -10.06 -10.39
CA MET A 321 7.79 -8.65 -9.98
C MET A 321 9.21 -8.09 -9.81
N GLY A 322 10.16 -8.90 -9.32
CA GLY A 322 11.58 -8.53 -9.26
C GLY A 322 12.23 -8.26 -10.63
N ILE A 323 11.70 -8.86 -11.70
CA ILE A 323 12.14 -8.67 -13.10
C ILE A 323 11.40 -7.50 -13.76
N VAL A 324 10.08 -7.43 -13.61
CA VAL A 324 9.23 -6.50 -14.36
C VAL A 324 9.26 -5.08 -13.78
N LEU A 325 9.27 -4.92 -12.45
CA LEU A 325 9.27 -3.60 -11.82
C LEU A 325 10.47 -2.70 -12.17
N PRO A 326 11.73 -3.17 -12.21
CA PRO A 326 12.84 -2.32 -12.64
C PRO A 326 12.69 -1.89 -14.11
N LEU A 327 12.12 -2.73 -14.99
CA LEU A 327 11.82 -2.37 -16.37
C LEU A 327 10.68 -1.35 -16.47
N ALA A 328 9.64 -1.49 -15.64
CA ALA A 328 8.57 -0.50 -15.56
C ALA A 328 9.10 0.87 -15.06
N ALA A 329 10.06 0.88 -14.13
CA ALA A 329 10.72 2.11 -13.69
C ALA A 329 11.44 2.83 -14.84
N VAL A 330 12.09 2.10 -15.76
CA VAL A 330 12.70 2.66 -16.99
C VAL A 330 11.65 3.38 -17.84
N VAL A 331 10.50 2.75 -18.07
CA VAL A 331 9.43 3.29 -18.91
C VAL A 331 8.92 4.61 -18.34
N ILE A 332 8.65 4.63 -17.03
CA ILE A 332 8.13 5.82 -16.34
C ILE A 332 9.14 6.97 -16.40
N ARG A 333 10.42 6.69 -16.14
CA ARG A 333 11.48 7.69 -16.22
C ARG A 333 11.58 8.29 -17.62
N ARG A 334 11.49 7.46 -18.68
CA ARG A 334 11.52 7.94 -20.08
C ARG A 334 10.32 8.81 -20.43
N ILE A 335 9.12 8.41 -20.00
CA ILE A 335 7.89 9.20 -20.21
C ILE A 335 8.01 10.56 -19.52
N LEU A 336 8.49 10.58 -18.28
CA LEU A 336 8.62 11.81 -17.51
C LEU A 336 9.71 12.74 -18.05
N ALA A 337 10.87 12.18 -18.46
CA ALA A 337 11.96 12.94 -19.07
C ALA A 337 11.51 13.64 -20.37
N LYS A 338 10.77 12.93 -21.25
CA LYS A 338 10.23 13.52 -22.49
C LYS A 338 9.29 14.69 -22.21
N LYS A 339 8.43 14.56 -21.20
CA LYS A 339 7.48 15.62 -20.81
C LYS A 339 8.17 16.82 -20.16
N GLN A 340 9.31 16.61 -19.50
CA GLN A 340 10.09 17.69 -18.91
C GLN A 340 10.88 18.46 -19.96
N GLN A 341 11.40 17.75 -20.98
CA GLN A 341 12.11 18.36 -22.10
C GLN A 341 11.22 19.28 -22.95
N SER A 342 9.95 18.90 -23.17
CA SER A 342 8.99 19.75 -23.91
C SER A 342 8.57 21.02 -23.16
N VAL A 343 8.60 21.02 -21.83
CA VAL A 343 8.23 22.19 -21.02
C VAL A 343 9.43 23.13 -20.81
N SER A 344 10.65 22.58 -20.78
CA SER A 344 11.87 23.36 -20.58
C SER A 344 12.28 24.20 -21.80
N GLU A 345 11.76 23.89 -23.00
CA GLU A 345 11.93 24.74 -24.18
C GLU A 345 11.12 26.05 -24.09
N GLU A 346 10.04 26.10 -23.31
CA GLU A 346 9.21 27.30 -23.15
C GLU A 346 9.63 28.21 -21.98
N ILE A 347 10.26 27.68 -20.92
CA ILE A 347 10.66 28.50 -19.77
C ILE A 347 12.01 28.00 -19.22
N ALA A 348 13.02 28.86 -19.30
CA ALA A 348 14.34 28.65 -18.72
C ALA A 348 14.29 28.72 -17.18
N VAL A 349 13.71 27.71 -16.54
CA VAL A 349 13.69 27.59 -15.07
C VAL A 349 14.82 26.69 -14.61
N LYS A 350 15.54 27.14 -13.57
CA LYS A 350 16.60 26.40 -12.86
C LYS A 350 16.18 24.94 -12.58
N PRO A 351 17.09 23.96 -12.68
CA PRO A 351 16.80 22.56 -12.35
C PRO A 351 16.57 22.44 -10.84
N GLY A 352 15.31 22.62 -10.42
CA GLY A 352 14.87 22.20 -9.09
C GLY A 352 14.99 20.69 -8.98
N ARG A 353 15.46 20.20 -7.81
CA ARG A 353 15.61 18.77 -7.45
C ARG A 353 14.69 17.89 -8.28
N GLU A 354 15.26 17.11 -9.20
CA GLU A 354 14.53 16.12 -9.98
C GLU A 354 13.77 15.22 -9.00
N ALA A 355 12.46 15.37 -8.93
CA ALA A 355 11.63 14.52 -8.09
C ALA A 355 11.75 13.09 -8.62
N ILE A 356 12.34 12.21 -7.83
CA ILE A 356 12.58 10.81 -8.22
C ILE A 356 11.25 10.04 -8.09
N TRP A 357 10.50 9.87 -9.18
CA TRP A 357 9.19 9.18 -9.20
C TRP A 357 9.30 7.65 -9.31
N GLU A 358 10.46 7.17 -9.71
CA GLU A 358 10.81 5.76 -9.93
C GLU A 358 11.18 5.01 -8.64
N TRP A 359 11.45 5.72 -7.54
CA TRP A 359 11.98 5.11 -6.32
C TRP A 359 11.10 3.96 -5.77
N PRO A 360 9.76 4.03 -5.73
CA PRO A 360 8.94 2.97 -5.13
C PRO A 360 9.04 1.67 -5.94
N LEU A 361 9.01 1.76 -7.28
CA LEU A 361 9.11 0.59 -8.14
C LEU A 361 10.47 -0.10 -8.01
N ILE A 362 11.55 0.68 -7.92
CA ILE A 362 12.90 0.16 -7.74
C ILE A 362 13.01 -0.54 -6.38
N THR A 363 12.51 0.09 -5.31
CA THR A 363 12.55 -0.50 -3.97
C THR A 363 11.70 -1.75 -3.86
N VAL A 364 10.49 -1.77 -4.42
CA VAL A 364 9.62 -2.95 -4.40
C VAL A 364 10.23 -4.05 -5.28
N GLY A 365 10.72 -3.73 -6.47
CA GLY A 365 11.38 -4.70 -7.35
C GLY A 365 12.62 -5.32 -6.70
N LEU A 366 13.43 -4.52 -5.99
CA LEU A 366 14.61 -5.00 -5.29
C LEU A 366 14.23 -5.90 -4.11
N LEU A 367 13.28 -5.44 -3.30
CA LEU A 367 12.80 -6.18 -2.13
C LEU A 367 12.17 -7.52 -2.52
N TYR A 368 11.37 -7.54 -3.58
CA TYR A 368 10.77 -8.77 -4.13
C TYR A 368 11.82 -9.71 -4.73
N GLY A 369 12.76 -9.17 -5.52
CA GLY A 369 13.84 -9.96 -6.11
C GLY A 369 14.77 -10.56 -5.06
N VAL A 370 15.17 -9.79 -4.05
CA VAL A 370 16.03 -10.28 -2.94
C VAL A 370 15.30 -11.31 -2.09
N ALA A 371 14.04 -11.07 -1.75
CA ALA A 371 13.28 -12.01 -0.94
C ALA A 371 13.01 -13.33 -1.69
N ALA A 372 12.67 -13.27 -2.98
CA ALA A 372 12.51 -14.47 -3.81
C ALA A 372 13.83 -15.22 -3.96
N ALA A 373 14.94 -14.52 -4.20
CA ALA A 373 16.28 -15.10 -4.25
C ALA A 373 16.66 -15.82 -2.95
N LEU A 374 16.46 -15.17 -1.80
CA LEU A 374 16.77 -15.76 -0.49
C LEU A 374 15.87 -16.95 -0.18
N PHE A 375 14.59 -16.87 -0.54
CA PHE A 375 13.66 -17.99 -0.39
C PHE A 375 14.10 -19.18 -1.24
N ASP A 376 14.49 -18.96 -2.49
CA ASP A 376 14.91 -20.03 -3.39
C ASP A 376 16.22 -20.70 -2.94
N VAL A 377 17.19 -19.90 -2.49
CA VAL A 377 18.47 -20.41 -1.94
C VAL A 377 18.25 -21.19 -0.64
N THR A 378 17.40 -20.70 0.27
CA THR A 378 17.16 -21.39 1.56
C THR A 378 16.37 -22.68 1.37
N VAL A 379 15.34 -22.68 0.54
CA VAL A 379 14.54 -23.89 0.24
C VAL A 379 15.37 -24.93 -0.49
N SER A 380 16.16 -24.55 -1.50
CA SER A 380 17.01 -25.49 -2.25
C SER A 380 18.15 -26.08 -1.41
N GLN A 381 18.75 -25.31 -0.49
CA GLN A 381 19.89 -25.77 0.30
C GLN A 381 19.50 -26.61 1.52
N TYR A 382 18.36 -26.32 2.16
CA TYR A 382 17.94 -27.01 3.40
C TYR A 382 16.77 -27.96 3.21
N GLY A 383 16.01 -27.84 2.12
CA GLY A 383 14.80 -28.63 1.90
C GLY A 383 15.02 -30.03 1.33
N ASN A 384 16.25 -30.42 0.95
CA ASN A 384 16.57 -31.66 0.21
C ASN A 384 15.73 -31.88 -1.08
N ILE A 385 14.99 -30.86 -1.53
CA ILE A 385 14.20 -30.86 -2.76
C ILE A 385 14.91 -29.89 -3.70
N PRO A 386 15.57 -30.36 -4.78
CA PRO A 386 16.31 -29.52 -5.71
C PRO A 386 15.36 -28.82 -6.69
N GLN A 387 14.37 -28.09 -6.18
CA GLN A 387 13.39 -27.38 -6.98
C GLN A 387 13.55 -25.88 -6.75
N SER A 388 13.88 -25.18 -7.83
CA SER A 388 13.78 -23.73 -7.90
C SER A 388 12.32 -23.27 -8.01
N ILE A 389 12.06 -21.99 -7.81
CA ILE A 389 10.71 -21.41 -7.94
C ILE A 389 10.10 -21.72 -9.32
N VAL A 390 10.87 -21.53 -10.39
CA VAL A 390 10.45 -21.83 -11.77
C VAL A 390 10.30 -23.34 -11.97
N SER A 391 11.15 -24.15 -11.34
CA SER A 391 11.04 -25.61 -11.45
C SER A 391 9.77 -26.15 -10.80
N ASN A 392 9.42 -25.63 -9.62
CA ASN A 392 8.19 -25.98 -8.92
C ASN A 392 6.94 -25.56 -9.71
N TRP A 393 6.98 -24.41 -10.39
CA TRP A 393 5.85 -23.93 -11.20
C TRP A 393 5.71 -24.65 -12.55
N SER A 394 6.81 -24.81 -13.29
CA SER A 394 6.80 -25.36 -14.66
C SER A 394 6.87 -26.89 -14.72
N GLY A 395 7.25 -27.55 -13.62
CA GLY A 395 7.52 -28.98 -13.57
C GLY A 395 8.81 -29.41 -14.29
N VAL A 396 9.57 -28.46 -14.85
CA VAL A 396 10.84 -28.69 -15.55
C VAL A 396 12.01 -28.42 -14.59
N THR A 397 13.08 -29.20 -14.64
CA THR A 397 14.27 -28.95 -13.83
C THR A 397 14.94 -27.63 -14.24
N PHE A 398 14.95 -26.66 -13.33
CA PHE A 398 15.54 -25.34 -13.58
C PHE A 398 16.48 -24.98 -12.42
N PRO A 399 17.76 -24.62 -12.68
CA PRO A 399 18.71 -24.30 -11.63
C PRO A 399 18.49 -22.89 -11.05
N VAL A 400 18.57 -22.77 -9.73
CA VAL A 400 18.47 -21.52 -8.95
C VAL A 400 19.43 -20.43 -9.47
N ALA A 401 20.64 -20.81 -9.89
CA ALA A 401 21.62 -19.89 -10.44
C ALA A 401 21.12 -19.16 -11.70
N LEU A 402 20.30 -19.81 -12.53
CA LEU A 402 19.73 -19.16 -13.72
C LEU A 402 18.62 -18.16 -13.35
N GLU A 403 17.87 -18.37 -12.27
CA GLU A 403 16.88 -17.40 -11.77
C GLU A 403 17.56 -16.12 -11.28
N LEU A 404 18.62 -16.29 -10.48
CA LEU A 404 19.46 -15.19 -10.01
C LEU A 404 20.15 -14.45 -11.17
N ALA A 405 20.62 -15.20 -12.18
CA ALA A 405 21.18 -14.61 -13.39
C ALA A 405 20.13 -13.82 -14.19
N ALA A 406 18.89 -14.32 -14.28
CA ALA A 406 17.79 -13.61 -14.95
C ALA A 406 17.43 -12.30 -14.21
N LEU A 407 17.39 -12.31 -12.87
CA LEU A 407 17.23 -11.10 -12.07
C LEU A 407 18.38 -10.12 -12.32
N SER A 408 19.63 -10.59 -12.27
CA SER A 408 20.81 -9.76 -12.54
C SER A 408 20.76 -9.12 -13.93
N LEU A 409 20.39 -9.89 -14.97
CA LEU A 409 20.27 -9.41 -16.34
C LEU A 409 19.17 -8.35 -16.47
N ALA A 410 18.00 -8.57 -15.85
CA ALA A 410 16.90 -7.61 -15.86
C ALA A 410 17.32 -6.26 -15.24
N TRP A 411 18.04 -6.31 -14.13
CA TRP A 411 18.60 -5.12 -13.47
C TRP A 411 19.73 -4.45 -14.28
N TYR A 412 20.56 -5.24 -14.98
CA TYR A 412 21.61 -4.69 -15.84
C TYR A 412 20.99 -3.99 -17.06
N LEU A 413 20.00 -4.62 -17.70
CA LEU A 413 19.27 -4.06 -18.82
C LEU A 413 18.56 -2.76 -18.41
N SER A 414 17.91 -2.74 -17.25
CA SER A 414 17.24 -1.53 -16.76
C SER A 414 18.24 -0.40 -16.46
N ALA A 415 19.39 -0.72 -15.86
CA ALA A 415 20.47 0.24 -15.60
C ALA A 415 21.02 0.84 -16.91
N VAL A 416 21.30 0.01 -17.92
CA VAL A 416 21.80 0.44 -19.23
C VAL A 416 20.79 1.33 -19.95
N LEU A 417 19.51 0.98 -19.93
CA LEU A 417 18.44 1.75 -20.59
C LEU A 417 18.23 3.13 -19.98
N VAL A 418 18.53 3.30 -18.68
CA VAL A 418 18.39 4.54 -17.93
C VAL A 418 19.72 5.30 -17.76
N ARG A 419 20.84 4.64 -18.06
CA ARG A 419 22.21 5.16 -17.89
C ARG A 419 22.53 5.60 -16.45
N VAL A 420 21.99 4.89 -15.45
CA VAL A 420 22.28 5.16 -14.02
C VAL A 420 23.17 4.09 -13.42
N LYS A 421 24.37 4.52 -12.99
CA LYS A 421 25.41 3.64 -12.45
C LYS A 421 25.02 2.99 -11.11
N TRP A 422 24.22 3.65 -10.28
CA TRP A 422 23.78 3.11 -8.97
C TRP A 422 22.90 1.86 -9.08
N TRP A 423 22.22 1.66 -10.22
CA TRP A 423 21.40 0.46 -10.46
C TRP A 423 22.25 -0.79 -10.78
N LEU A 424 23.59 -0.66 -10.85
CA LEU A 424 24.50 -1.79 -10.97
C LEU A 424 24.73 -2.50 -9.63
N LEU A 425 24.40 -1.89 -8.48
CA LEU A 425 24.56 -2.52 -7.17
C LEU A 425 23.72 -3.80 -7.02
N PRO A 426 22.41 -3.82 -7.37
CA PRO A 426 21.61 -5.04 -7.33
C PRO A 426 22.10 -6.09 -8.34
N VAL A 427 22.61 -5.67 -9.50
CA VAL A 427 23.20 -6.57 -10.51
C VAL A 427 24.34 -7.38 -9.91
N ILE A 428 25.26 -6.70 -9.21
CA ILE A 428 26.39 -7.32 -8.52
C ILE A 428 25.88 -8.30 -7.46
N GLY A 429 24.90 -7.91 -6.65
CA GLY A 429 24.34 -8.75 -5.60
C GLY A 429 23.74 -10.06 -6.14
N PHE A 430 22.84 -9.96 -7.13
CA PHE A 430 22.23 -11.15 -7.73
C PHE A 430 23.23 -12.02 -8.50
N ALA A 431 24.17 -11.41 -9.23
CA ALA A 431 25.17 -12.16 -9.99
C ALA A 431 26.18 -12.87 -9.08
N ALA A 432 26.63 -12.23 -8.01
CA ALA A 432 27.46 -12.85 -6.99
C ALA A 432 26.71 -14.01 -6.33
N GLY A 433 25.44 -13.81 -5.97
CA GLY A 433 24.58 -14.88 -5.45
C GLY A 433 24.46 -16.06 -6.39
N ALA A 434 24.27 -15.82 -7.70
CA ALA A 434 24.15 -16.89 -8.70
C ALA A 434 25.40 -17.79 -8.77
N VAL A 435 26.58 -17.17 -8.73
CA VAL A 435 27.87 -17.85 -8.92
C VAL A 435 28.36 -18.55 -7.65
N LEU A 436 28.13 -17.94 -6.48
CA LEU A 436 28.60 -18.44 -5.19
C LEU A 436 27.81 -19.66 -4.68
N LEU A 437 26.79 -20.12 -5.41
CA LEU A 437 26.06 -21.33 -5.06
C LEU A 437 26.95 -22.58 -5.20
N PRO A 438 27.06 -23.43 -4.17
CA PRO A 438 27.87 -24.64 -4.21
C PRO A 438 27.28 -25.74 -5.11
N SER A 439 26.02 -25.61 -5.53
CA SER A 439 25.35 -26.54 -6.44
C SER A 439 25.75 -26.36 -7.91
N ASN A 440 26.49 -25.32 -8.25
CA ASN A 440 26.88 -25.05 -9.63
C ASN A 440 27.88 -26.10 -10.16
N PRO A 441 27.66 -26.66 -11.36
CA PRO A 441 28.58 -27.63 -11.92
C PRO A 441 29.90 -26.97 -12.35
N PHE A 442 31.01 -27.66 -12.07
CA PHE A 442 32.38 -27.20 -12.31
C PHE A 442 32.61 -26.62 -13.71
N TRP A 443 32.20 -27.33 -14.76
CA TRP A 443 32.40 -26.92 -16.14
C TRP A 443 31.61 -25.66 -16.52
N VAL A 444 30.46 -25.41 -15.88
CA VAL A 444 29.70 -24.18 -16.10
C VAL A 444 30.42 -23.01 -15.45
N LEU A 445 30.96 -23.15 -14.24
CA LEU A 445 31.75 -22.11 -13.59
C LEU A 445 32.98 -21.74 -14.42
N ALA A 446 33.70 -22.74 -14.93
CA ALA A 446 34.87 -22.56 -15.81
C ALA A 446 34.52 -21.92 -17.17
N GLY A 447 33.32 -22.17 -17.70
CA GLY A 447 32.84 -21.48 -18.89
C GLY A 447 32.47 -20.02 -18.60
N VAL A 448 31.78 -19.78 -17.48
CA VAL A 448 31.32 -18.46 -17.05
C VAL A 448 32.50 -17.54 -16.71
N THR A 449 33.58 -18.04 -16.09
CA THR A 449 34.80 -17.24 -15.83
C THR A 449 35.33 -16.58 -17.10
N LEU A 450 35.54 -17.38 -18.14
CA LEU A 450 36.15 -16.94 -19.38
C LEU A 450 35.18 -16.06 -20.17
N ALA A 451 33.93 -16.49 -20.30
CA ALA A 451 32.90 -15.75 -21.02
C ALA A 451 32.63 -14.37 -20.38
N ALA A 452 32.49 -14.31 -19.05
CA ALA A 452 32.26 -13.05 -18.35
C ALA A 452 33.46 -12.11 -18.45
N ALA A 453 34.70 -12.63 -18.36
CA ALA A 453 35.90 -11.81 -18.50
C ALA A 453 36.08 -11.25 -19.93
N LEU A 454 35.82 -12.05 -20.96
CA LEU A 454 35.83 -11.61 -22.36
C LEU A 454 34.75 -10.56 -22.64
N LEU A 455 33.53 -10.77 -22.13
CA LEU A 455 32.44 -9.82 -22.27
C LEU A 455 32.74 -8.52 -21.51
N ALA A 456 33.29 -8.60 -20.30
CA ALA A 456 33.69 -7.43 -19.52
C ALA A 456 34.71 -6.58 -20.29
N PHE A 457 35.74 -7.20 -20.85
CA PHE A 457 36.74 -6.54 -21.69
C PHE A 457 36.16 -5.93 -22.97
N GLY A 458 35.19 -6.61 -23.60
CA GLY A 458 34.49 -6.07 -24.75
C GLY A 458 33.64 -4.84 -24.39
N VAL A 459 32.97 -4.87 -23.24
CA VAL A 459 32.13 -3.76 -22.75
C VAL A 459 32.97 -2.58 -22.30
N SER A 460 34.07 -2.79 -21.58
CA SER A 460 34.99 -1.72 -21.15
C SER A 460 35.69 -1.01 -22.32
N ARG A 461 35.92 -1.71 -23.43
CA ARG A 461 36.46 -1.13 -24.67
C ARG A 461 35.44 -0.24 -25.40
N ARG A 462 34.14 -0.57 -25.31
CA ARG A 462 33.07 0.13 -26.04
C ARG A 462 32.32 1.17 -25.20
N PHE A 463 32.31 1.02 -23.89
CA PHE A 463 31.59 1.84 -22.91
C PHE A 463 32.47 2.12 -21.71
N ASP A 464 32.04 2.99 -20.78
CA ASP A 464 32.82 3.23 -19.56
C ASP A 464 33.07 1.94 -18.77
N ARG A 465 34.27 1.83 -18.19
CA ARG A 465 34.68 0.76 -17.27
C ARG A 465 33.67 0.49 -16.14
N THR A 466 32.93 1.50 -15.70
CA THR A 466 31.89 1.33 -14.67
C THR A 466 30.78 0.37 -15.09
N TRP A 467 30.50 0.22 -16.39
CA TRP A 467 29.48 -0.71 -16.91
C TRP A 467 29.99 -2.15 -17.04
N ALA A 468 31.32 -2.33 -17.11
CA ALA A 468 31.98 -3.62 -17.15
C ALA A 468 32.23 -4.20 -15.74
N SER A 469 32.15 -3.38 -14.68
CA SER A 469 32.50 -3.78 -13.32
C SER A 469 31.70 -4.98 -12.77
N PRO A 470 30.38 -5.14 -13.03
CA PRO A 470 29.67 -6.32 -12.55
C PRO A 470 30.15 -7.61 -13.22
N LEU A 471 30.48 -7.55 -14.51
CA LEU A 471 30.97 -8.70 -15.28
C LEU A 471 32.38 -9.11 -14.84
N TYR A 472 33.26 -8.14 -14.58
CA TYR A 472 34.58 -8.43 -14.01
C TYR A 472 34.49 -9.09 -12.65
N LEU A 473 33.59 -8.63 -11.80
CA LEU A 473 33.36 -9.22 -10.48
C LEU A 473 32.78 -10.64 -10.58
N VAL A 474 31.85 -10.88 -11.50
CA VAL A 474 31.32 -12.23 -11.79
C VAL A 474 32.43 -13.18 -12.24
N ALA A 475 33.30 -12.74 -13.15
CA ALA A 475 34.42 -13.56 -13.64
C ALA A 475 35.40 -13.92 -12.50
N LEU A 476 35.70 -12.95 -11.63
CA LEU A 476 36.57 -13.18 -10.47
C LEU A 476 35.93 -14.17 -9.48
N LEU A 477 34.67 -13.95 -9.11
CA LEU A 477 33.96 -14.83 -8.17
C LEU A 477 33.79 -16.24 -8.73
N SER A 478 33.51 -16.38 -10.03
CA SER A 478 33.37 -17.70 -10.62
C SER A 478 34.72 -18.42 -10.72
N ALA A 479 35.84 -17.70 -10.84
CA ALA A 479 37.18 -18.29 -10.85
C ALA A 479 37.52 -18.86 -9.48
N VAL A 480 37.23 -18.10 -8.42
CA VAL A 480 37.36 -18.56 -7.04
C VAL A 480 36.49 -19.80 -6.80
N MET A 481 35.21 -19.77 -7.20
CA MET A 481 34.32 -20.92 -7.05
C MET A 481 34.73 -22.13 -7.90
N THR A 482 35.30 -21.92 -9.08
CA THR A 482 35.86 -23.01 -9.91
C THR A 482 37.00 -23.71 -9.18
N GLY A 483 37.89 -22.94 -8.54
CA GLY A 483 38.96 -23.48 -7.70
C GLY A 483 38.43 -24.27 -6.50
N VAL A 484 37.45 -23.72 -5.78
CA VAL A 484 36.81 -24.38 -4.63
C VAL A 484 36.10 -25.68 -5.05
N ALA A 485 35.31 -25.65 -6.13
CA ALA A 485 34.61 -26.84 -6.64
C ALA A 485 35.60 -27.92 -7.11
N GLY A 486 36.69 -27.52 -7.77
CA GLY A 486 37.77 -28.43 -8.17
C GLY A 486 38.51 -29.04 -6.98
N TYR A 487 38.69 -28.28 -5.90
CA TYR A 487 39.29 -28.76 -4.66
C TYR A 487 38.40 -29.80 -3.94
N GLN A 488 37.08 -29.62 -3.97
CA GLN A 488 36.11 -30.56 -3.37
C GLN A 488 36.02 -31.89 -4.14
N ASN A 489 36.17 -31.86 -5.46
CA ASN A 489 36.10 -33.05 -6.32
C ASN A 489 37.49 -33.47 -6.83
N GLN A 490 38.08 -34.50 -6.23
CA GLN A 490 39.43 -34.96 -6.60
C GLN A 490 39.63 -35.24 -8.11
N GLY A 491 38.59 -35.73 -8.81
CA GLY A 491 38.63 -35.98 -10.26
C GLY A 491 38.70 -34.71 -11.13
N GLN A 492 38.36 -33.55 -10.59
CA GLN A 492 38.34 -32.25 -11.29
C GLN A 492 39.50 -31.34 -10.89
N LEU A 493 40.29 -31.72 -9.88
CA LEU A 493 41.37 -30.92 -9.31
C LEU A 493 42.50 -30.65 -10.33
N ASN A 494 42.78 -31.63 -11.20
CA ASN A 494 43.72 -31.45 -12.33
C ASN A 494 43.22 -30.38 -13.30
N ALA A 495 41.95 -30.41 -13.69
CA ALA A 495 41.37 -29.41 -14.59
C ALA A 495 41.31 -28.02 -13.95
N ALA A 496 40.96 -27.94 -12.66
CA ALA A 496 40.80 -26.69 -11.92
C ALA A 496 42.08 -25.86 -11.90
N SER A 497 43.20 -26.48 -11.53
CA SER A 497 44.52 -25.85 -11.54
C SER A 497 44.94 -25.27 -12.91
N TRP A 498 44.73 -25.99 -14.01
CA TRP A 498 44.99 -25.45 -15.36
C TRP A 498 44.09 -24.27 -15.70
N ILE A 499 42.80 -24.34 -15.34
CA ILE A 499 41.84 -23.26 -15.55
C ILE A 499 42.20 -22.01 -14.73
N LEU A 500 42.62 -22.17 -13.47
CA LEU A 500 43.08 -21.08 -12.61
C LEU A 500 44.34 -20.40 -13.17
N LEU A 501 45.32 -21.19 -13.65
CA LEU A 501 46.53 -20.67 -14.29
C LEU A 501 46.20 -19.89 -15.56
N PHE A 502 45.31 -20.44 -16.40
CA PHE A 502 44.85 -19.76 -17.61
C PHE A 502 44.12 -18.46 -17.29
N PHE A 503 43.22 -18.46 -16.31
CA PHE A 503 42.53 -17.26 -15.85
C PHE A 503 43.51 -16.21 -15.28
N ALA A 504 44.55 -16.63 -14.55
CA ALA A 504 45.57 -15.74 -14.01
C ALA A 504 46.31 -14.97 -15.12
N LEU A 505 46.73 -15.68 -16.18
CA LEU A 505 47.34 -15.07 -17.36
C LEU A 505 46.37 -14.15 -18.09
N PHE A 506 45.12 -14.57 -18.22
CA PHE A 506 44.09 -13.79 -18.90
C PHE A 506 43.77 -12.49 -18.14
N ALA A 507 43.61 -12.55 -16.82
CA ALA A 507 43.40 -11.39 -15.95
C ALA A 507 44.62 -10.45 -15.97
N TYR A 508 45.83 -10.99 -16.05
CA TYR A 508 47.06 -10.20 -16.22
C TYR A 508 47.08 -9.44 -17.55
N ALA A 509 46.73 -10.11 -18.66
CA ALA A 509 46.65 -9.49 -19.98
C ALA A 509 45.60 -8.37 -20.03
N ILE A 510 44.42 -8.58 -19.43
CA ILE A 510 43.39 -7.55 -19.28
C ILE A 510 43.91 -6.40 -18.42
N GLY A 511 44.57 -6.69 -17.31
CA GLY A 511 45.13 -5.67 -16.40
C GLY A 511 46.18 -4.79 -17.07
N LEU A 512 47.00 -5.36 -17.95
CA LEU A 512 47.97 -4.61 -18.75
C LEU A 512 47.30 -3.80 -19.87
N ALA A 513 46.22 -4.31 -20.46
CA ALA A 513 45.50 -3.64 -21.54
C ALA A 513 44.59 -2.49 -21.07
N GLU A 514 44.22 -2.47 -19.79
CA GLU A 514 43.31 -1.49 -19.18
C GLU A 514 43.97 -0.66 -18.05
N ASP A 515 45.28 -0.78 -17.86
CA ASP A 515 46.05 -0.11 -16.80
C ASP A 515 45.47 -0.32 -15.38
N LEU A 516 45.14 -1.58 -15.06
CA LEU A 516 44.52 -1.96 -13.78
C LEU A 516 45.53 -2.55 -12.81
N GLU A 517 46.15 -1.70 -12.00
CA GLU A 517 47.08 -2.13 -10.93
C GLU A 517 46.51 -3.26 -10.03
N PRO A 518 45.22 -3.26 -9.62
CA PRO A 518 44.69 -4.34 -8.79
C PRO A 518 44.61 -5.69 -9.50
N CYS A 519 44.42 -5.71 -10.83
CA CYS A 519 44.33 -6.95 -11.61
C CYS A 519 45.69 -7.63 -11.77
N LEU A 520 46.79 -6.87 -11.68
CA LEU A 520 48.15 -7.43 -11.73
C LEU A 520 48.46 -8.34 -10.53
N TRP A 521 47.84 -8.08 -9.37
CA TRP A 521 47.95 -8.93 -8.18
C TRP A 521 47.19 -10.25 -8.28
N LEU A 522 46.25 -10.40 -9.21
CA LEU A 522 45.54 -11.67 -9.41
C LEU A 522 46.47 -12.76 -9.97
N LEU A 523 47.50 -12.37 -10.74
CA LEU A 523 48.48 -13.31 -11.30
C LEU A 523 49.22 -14.10 -10.22
N PRO A 524 49.94 -13.49 -9.25
CA PRO A 524 50.62 -14.25 -8.20
C PRO A 524 49.66 -15.04 -7.31
N VAL A 525 48.46 -14.52 -7.02
CA VAL A 525 47.47 -15.19 -6.17
C VAL A 525 46.94 -16.49 -6.80
N PHE A 526 46.45 -16.44 -8.04
CA PHE A 526 45.88 -17.62 -8.70
C PHE A 526 46.94 -18.63 -9.14
N THR A 527 48.14 -18.19 -9.48
CA THR A 527 49.26 -19.11 -9.80
C THR A 527 49.76 -19.84 -8.56
N ALA A 528 49.87 -19.17 -7.40
CA ALA A 528 50.17 -19.82 -6.13
C ALA A 528 49.09 -20.86 -5.76
N TRP A 529 47.81 -20.53 -5.94
CA TRP A 529 46.71 -21.48 -5.73
C TRP A 529 46.82 -22.68 -6.68
N SER A 530 47.04 -22.45 -7.97
CA SER A 530 47.26 -23.53 -8.94
C SER A 530 48.44 -24.45 -8.56
N LEU A 531 49.51 -23.90 -7.98
CA LEU A 531 50.67 -24.67 -7.52
C LEU A 531 50.35 -25.50 -6.27
N LEU A 532 49.54 -24.98 -5.36
CA LEU A 532 49.05 -25.74 -4.19
C LEU A 532 48.19 -26.93 -4.62
N ASP A 533 47.30 -26.72 -5.58
CA ASP A 533 46.46 -27.79 -6.14
C ASP A 533 47.32 -28.84 -6.88
N ALA A 534 48.35 -28.40 -7.60
CA ALA A 534 49.34 -29.27 -8.25
C ALA A 534 50.14 -30.13 -7.28
N ALA A 535 50.63 -29.53 -6.19
CA ALA A 535 51.43 -30.22 -5.19
C ALA A 535 50.64 -31.35 -4.52
N ARG A 536 49.33 -31.17 -4.31
CA ARG A 536 48.44 -32.21 -3.77
C ARG A 536 48.22 -33.38 -4.70
N LEU A 537 48.29 -33.17 -6.01
CA LEU A 537 48.22 -34.25 -7.00
C LEU A 537 49.55 -35.00 -7.15
N GLY A 538 50.62 -34.55 -6.49
CA GLY A 538 51.97 -35.08 -6.70
C GLY A 538 52.53 -34.78 -8.09
N ASP A 539 52.03 -33.73 -8.76
CA ASP A 539 52.41 -33.40 -10.13
C ASP A 539 53.77 -32.65 -10.16
N LEU A 540 54.82 -33.36 -10.59
CA LEU A 540 56.17 -32.83 -10.73
C LEU A 540 56.35 -31.86 -11.93
N TYR A 541 55.45 -31.87 -12.92
CA TYR A 541 55.66 -31.15 -14.19
C TYR A 541 55.18 -29.70 -14.15
N ARG A 542 54.38 -29.31 -13.17
CA ARG A 542 53.77 -27.96 -13.09
C ARG A 542 54.64 -26.83 -12.53
N PRO A 543 55.48 -27.05 -11.49
CA PRO A 543 56.41 -26.02 -11.06
C PRO A 543 57.30 -25.45 -12.18
N PRO A 544 57.90 -26.28 -13.08
CA PRO A 544 58.71 -25.74 -14.18
C PRO A 544 57.86 -25.05 -15.27
N THR A 545 56.64 -25.49 -15.56
CA THR A 545 55.77 -24.78 -16.52
C THR A 545 55.34 -23.41 -16.00
N ILE A 546 54.99 -23.30 -14.71
CA ILE A 546 54.68 -22.02 -14.06
C ILE A 546 55.92 -21.10 -14.10
N ALA A 547 57.11 -21.61 -13.79
CA ALA A 547 58.35 -20.84 -13.86
C ALA A 547 58.64 -20.31 -15.28
N LEU A 548 58.43 -21.13 -16.32
CA LEU A 548 58.56 -20.72 -17.72
C LEU A 548 57.53 -19.66 -18.11
N VAL A 549 56.29 -19.79 -17.65
CA VAL A 549 55.23 -18.80 -17.88
C VAL A 549 55.59 -17.45 -17.24
N PHE A 550 56.05 -17.43 -15.98
CA PHE A 550 56.51 -16.21 -15.32
C PHE A 550 57.73 -15.59 -15.99
N ALA A 551 58.70 -16.41 -16.43
CA ALA A 551 59.86 -15.94 -17.18
C ALA A 551 59.44 -15.30 -18.52
N GLY A 552 58.51 -15.93 -19.25
CA GLY A 552 57.94 -15.39 -20.50
C GLY A 552 57.19 -14.07 -20.28
N VAL A 553 56.34 -14.00 -19.26
CA VAL A 553 55.61 -12.78 -18.89
C VAL A 553 56.59 -11.66 -18.51
N GLY A 554 57.61 -11.96 -17.70
CA GLY A 554 58.68 -11.01 -17.34
C GLY A 554 59.44 -10.47 -18.55
N MET A 555 59.75 -11.35 -19.52
CA MET A 555 60.40 -10.97 -20.78
C MET A 555 59.54 -10.04 -21.64
N VAL A 556 58.23 -10.34 -21.76
CA VAL A 556 57.28 -9.51 -22.53
C VAL A 556 57.11 -8.12 -21.92
N ILE A 557 57.02 -8.01 -20.59
CA ILE A 557 56.97 -6.71 -19.90
C ILE A 557 58.26 -5.92 -20.14
N GLY A 558 59.42 -6.59 -20.06
CA GLY A 558 60.73 -6.00 -20.34
C GLY A 558 60.81 -5.46 -21.76
N LEU A 559 60.30 -6.21 -22.74
CA LEU A 559 60.24 -5.81 -24.15
C LEU A 559 59.25 -4.65 -24.41
N LEU A 560 58.10 -4.64 -23.74
CA LEU A 560 57.11 -3.55 -23.86
C LEU A 560 57.60 -2.23 -23.26
N LYS A 561 58.39 -2.27 -22.19
CA LYS A 561 59.06 -1.08 -21.63
C LYS A 561 60.22 -0.56 -22.49
N LEU A 562 60.74 -1.37 -23.42
CA LEU A 562 61.81 -1.01 -24.36
C LEU A 562 61.29 -0.33 -25.63
N VAL A 563 59.97 -0.34 -25.88
CA VAL A 563 59.34 0.40 -26.98
C VAL A 563 58.85 1.74 -26.43
N PRO A 564 59.49 2.88 -26.73
CA PRO A 564 58.91 4.18 -26.44
C PRO A 564 57.65 4.32 -27.30
N MET A 565 56.48 4.50 -26.67
CA MET A 565 55.31 4.98 -27.41
C MET A 565 55.59 6.43 -27.87
N PRO A 566 55.36 6.77 -29.14
CA PRO A 566 55.44 8.14 -29.62
C PRO A 566 54.39 9.06 -28.98
#